data_AF-A0A415HV79-F1
#
_entry.id   AF-A0A415HV79-F1
#
_cell.length_a   1.000
_cell.length_b   1.000
_cell.length_c   1.000
_cell.angle_alpha   90.00
_cell.angle_beta   90.00
_cell.angle_gamma   90.00
#
_symmetry.space_group_name_H-M   'P 1'
#
loop_
_entity.id
_entity.type
_entity.pdbx_description
1 polymer ?
#
loop_
_entity_poly.entity_id
_entity_poly.type
_entity_poly.pdbx_seq_one_letter_code
_entity_poly.pdbx_strand_id
1 'polypeptide(L)'
;MSTKLIDISYWQGNLDFKKLKSAGINYIILRAGYGTTKDSRFDQYAKACQSVGIKIIGAYWFTYALNVAQAKNEATICINACKPYNIPTIFYDFEYDTVKKAKAQGITLGSKECNDFTIAFCDTVKAAGIAPGYYCNDDYYKTMYSDRVKNKGYYLWYAHYKSDYSYHESPISCDIFQYSSRARLAGFNQNFDGDICYNPKLLGNSTNSSISSNTNKGNNTMTNKTTKEQAINAVIKTAQNEIGYLEKKSNAQLNSKTANAGYNNFTKYWRDIYPAYQTEPWCAAFVSWCFMKAFGLTMAKKLLKHWPYVYCPTLGSLFTKNANPKVGDIVIFYRSGEFRHTGLVTKVRGDKFWTIEGNTSGASGIVANGGGVCAKSYYNSKLPGTKFCTPNYSLVISIVSGNSSTSIPTTHTNTKNYLTVGDKGDAVKTLQTKLNKVGYKLTVDGEYGSATKAAVTSFQKKYNLEVDGVAGKNTITKLNAVIAAKSKNTSSTTSKAPSKVRKFVGKVNKNNAPVRKNPGKKYAQLTSYPTLNKGNLVDVCDTIKSASGNDWYYICIGGKIYGYIFSGHVDKQ
;
A
#
# COMPACT_ATOMS: atom_id res chain seq x y z
N MET A 1 10.97 -1.03 15.16
CA MET A 1 11.13 -2.49 15.36
C MET A 1 9.89 -3.16 14.79
N SER A 2 10.07 -4.26 14.08
CA SER A 2 9.01 -5.11 13.55
C SER A 2 8.83 -6.33 14.47
N THR A 3 7.59 -6.74 14.72
CA THR A 3 7.29 -7.75 15.74
C THR A 3 6.67 -8.99 15.11
N LYS A 4 7.27 -10.16 15.37
CA LYS A 4 6.73 -11.46 14.95
C LYS A 4 5.50 -11.85 15.77
N LEU A 5 4.53 -12.46 15.09
CA LEU A 5 3.34 -13.09 15.65
C LEU A 5 2.86 -14.22 14.72
N ILE A 6 1.74 -14.82 15.08
CA ILE A 6 1.01 -15.80 14.26
C ILE A 6 -0.49 -15.51 14.34
N ASP A 7 -1.25 -15.95 13.34
CA ASP A 7 -2.68 -16.17 13.47
C ASP A 7 -3.02 -17.66 13.60
N ILE A 8 -4.11 -17.96 14.32
CA ILE A 8 -4.58 -19.34 14.55
C ILE A 8 -6.12 -19.43 14.57
N SER A 9 -6.62 -20.61 14.20
CA SER A 9 -8.03 -20.99 14.15
C SER A 9 -8.20 -22.45 14.60
N TYR A 10 -9.41 -23.00 14.53
CA TYR A 10 -9.63 -24.43 14.81
C TYR A 10 -8.72 -25.40 14.04
N TRP A 11 -8.18 -24.99 12.87
CA TRP A 11 -7.29 -25.81 12.04
C TRP A 11 -5.99 -26.21 12.74
N GLN A 12 -5.50 -25.43 13.70
CA GLN A 12 -4.30 -25.78 14.49
C GLN A 12 -4.59 -26.81 15.61
N GLY A 13 -5.85 -27.15 15.86
CA GLY A 13 -6.27 -28.26 16.71
C GLY A 13 -6.01 -28.03 18.20
N ASN A 14 -5.26 -28.94 18.83
CA ASN A 14 -4.81 -28.79 20.22
C ASN A 14 -3.43 -28.11 20.24
N LEU A 15 -3.30 -27.01 20.98
CA LEU A 15 -2.08 -26.23 21.13
C LEU A 15 -1.71 -26.07 22.61
N ASP A 16 -0.42 -26.20 22.92
CA ASP A 16 0.14 -25.80 24.21
C ASP A 16 0.56 -24.33 24.15
N PHE A 17 -0.22 -23.46 24.80
CA PHE A 17 0.04 -22.03 24.83
C PHE A 17 1.24 -21.64 25.71
N LYS A 18 1.62 -22.45 26.72
CA LYS A 18 2.88 -22.24 27.45
C LYS A 18 4.06 -22.48 26.52
N LYS A 19 4.01 -23.55 25.71
CA LYS A 19 5.04 -23.85 24.71
C LYS A 19 5.10 -22.81 23.58
N LEU A 20 3.96 -22.24 23.15
CA LEU A 20 3.96 -21.08 22.23
C LEU A 20 4.67 -19.87 22.84
N LYS A 21 4.38 -19.55 24.11
CA LYS A 21 5.03 -18.46 24.86
C LYS A 21 6.55 -18.68 24.98
N SER A 22 6.98 -19.89 25.33
CA SER A 22 8.39 -20.29 25.37
C SER A 22 9.08 -20.28 23.99
N ALA A 23 8.34 -20.53 22.91
CA ALA A 23 8.82 -20.37 21.53
C ALA A 23 8.91 -18.89 21.07
N GLY A 24 8.73 -17.92 21.98
CA GLY A 24 8.85 -16.49 21.72
C GLY A 24 7.59 -15.83 21.15
N ILE A 25 6.49 -16.56 21.00
CA ILE A 25 5.20 -15.98 20.57
C ILE A 25 4.63 -15.16 21.71
N ASN A 26 4.65 -13.84 21.55
CA ASN A 26 4.17 -12.88 22.55
C ASN A 26 2.87 -12.19 22.14
N TYR A 27 2.53 -12.25 20.85
CA TYR A 27 1.35 -11.62 20.24
C TYR A 27 0.69 -12.62 19.29
N ILE A 28 -0.65 -12.62 19.21
CA ILE A 28 -1.45 -13.53 18.37
C ILE A 28 -2.67 -12.80 17.77
N ILE A 29 -3.10 -13.23 16.58
CA ILE A 29 -4.44 -12.97 16.03
C ILE A 29 -5.27 -14.28 16.12
N LEU A 30 -6.56 -14.19 16.46
CA LEU A 30 -7.44 -15.37 16.55
C LEU A 30 -8.55 -15.31 15.49
N ARG A 31 -8.89 -16.42 14.83
CA ARG A 31 -10.13 -16.48 14.06
C ARG A 31 -11.33 -16.51 15.01
N ALA A 32 -12.16 -15.48 15.00
CA ALA A 32 -13.38 -15.41 15.80
C ALA A 32 -14.51 -16.28 15.21
N GLY A 33 -14.52 -16.46 13.89
CA GLY A 33 -15.53 -17.27 13.21
C GLY A 33 -15.56 -17.06 11.70
N TYR A 34 -16.64 -17.53 11.10
CA TYR A 34 -16.89 -17.45 9.67
C TYR A 34 -18.39 -17.46 9.36
N GLY A 35 -18.85 -16.69 8.38
CA GLY A 35 -20.28 -16.60 8.07
C GLY A 35 -21.10 -16.18 9.29
N THR A 36 -22.02 -17.03 9.74
CA THR A 36 -22.78 -16.87 11.00
C THR A 36 -22.26 -17.74 12.16
N THR A 37 -21.14 -18.45 11.98
CA THR A 37 -20.63 -19.48 12.90
C THR A 37 -19.39 -19.00 13.66
N LYS A 38 -19.43 -18.99 14.99
CA LYS A 38 -18.23 -18.75 15.83
C LYS A 38 -17.24 -19.92 15.68
N ASP A 39 -15.94 -19.62 15.63
CA ASP A 39 -14.89 -20.66 15.56
C ASP A 39 -14.87 -21.48 16.86
N SER A 40 -14.88 -22.82 16.73
CA SER A 40 -15.02 -23.74 17.86
C SER A 40 -13.83 -23.75 18.83
N ARG A 41 -12.69 -23.16 18.46
CA ARG A 41 -11.53 -22.99 19.36
C ARG A 41 -11.38 -21.56 19.90
N PHE A 42 -12.12 -20.57 19.40
CA PHE A 42 -11.90 -19.16 19.76
C PHE A 42 -11.93 -18.91 21.27
N ASP A 43 -12.97 -19.37 21.98
CA ASP A 43 -13.08 -19.20 23.44
C ASP A 43 -11.95 -19.90 24.20
N GLN A 44 -11.53 -21.09 23.75
CA GLN A 44 -10.46 -21.86 24.36
C GLN A 44 -9.12 -21.14 24.17
N TYR A 45 -8.82 -20.72 22.95
CA TYR A 45 -7.58 -20.04 22.58
C TYR A 45 -7.48 -18.64 23.23
N ALA A 46 -8.57 -17.89 23.30
CA ALA A 46 -8.57 -16.56 23.93
C ALA A 46 -8.26 -16.67 25.44
N LYS A 47 -8.92 -17.60 26.15
CA LYS A 47 -8.64 -17.88 27.56
C LYS A 47 -7.22 -18.41 27.80
N ALA A 48 -6.72 -19.26 26.90
CA ALA A 48 -5.36 -19.79 26.98
C ALA A 48 -4.31 -18.69 26.75
N CYS A 49 -4.47 -17.83 25.74
CA CYS A 49 -3.61 -16.67 25.52
C CYS A 49 -3.56 -15.76 26.77
N GLN A 50 -4.71 -15.45 27.36
CA GLN A 50 -4.81 -14.64 28.57
C GLN A 50 -4.07 -15.28 29.75
N SER A 51 -4.22 -16.59 29.99
CA SER A 51 -3.61 -17.27 31.14
C SER A 51 -2.10 -17.48 31.06
N VAL A 52 -1.50 -17.42 29.85
CA VAL A 52 -0.03 -17.47 29.66
C VAL A 52 0.60 -16.11 29.31
N GLY A 53 -0.18 -15.03 29.29
CA GLY A 53 0.29 -13.69 28.94
C GLY A 53 0.74 -13.55 27.47
N ILE A 54 0.07 -14.23 26.54
CA ILE A 54 0.15 -13.94 25.09
C ILE A 54 -0.89 -12.86 24.78
N LYS A 55 -0.47 -11.74 24.19
CA LYS A 55 -1.35 -10.61 23.91
C LYS A 55 -2.11 -10.83 22.61
N ILE A 56 -3.43 -10.93 22.68
CA ILE A 56 -4.27 -11.00 21.48
C ILE A 56 -4.35 -9.58 20.89
N ILE A 57 -3.79 -9.36 19.70
CA ILE A 57 -3.74 -8.04 19.04
C ILE A 57 -4.93 -7.80 18.10
N GLY A 58 -5.68 -8.86 17.80
CA GLY A 58 -6.91 -8.78 17.04
C GLY A 58 -7.56 -10.14 16.84
N ALA A 59 -8.70 -10.13 16.17
CA ALA A 59 -9.36 -11.33 15.66
C ALA A 59 -9.80 -11.13 14.21
N TYR A 60 -10.12 -12.20 13.48
CA TYR A 60 -10.67 -12.11 12.12
C TYR A 60 -11.96 -12.91 11.92
N TRP A 61 -12.73 -12.50 10.91
CA TRP A 61 -14.00 -13.13 10.53
C TRP A 61 -14.03 -13.43 9.03
N PHE A 62 -13.95 -14.71 8.68
CA PHE A 62 -13.99 -15.15 7.28
C PHE A 62 -15.42 -15.05 6.74
N THR A 63 -15.64 -14.17 5.78
CA THR A 63 -17.00 -13.84 5.35
C THR A 63 -17.60 -14.84 4.38
N TYR A 64 -18.91 -15.06 4.52
CA TYR A 64 -19.75 -15.69 3.50
C TYR A 64 -20.95 -14.81 3.11
N ALA A 65 -20.86 -13.51 3.39
CA ALA A 65 -21.88 -12.52 3.06
C ALA A 65 -22.09 -12.42 1.54
N LEU A 66 -23.35 -12.43 1.15
CA LEU A 66 -23.82 -12.30 -0.24
C LEU A 66 -24.33 -10.87 -0.52
N ASN A 67 -24.49 -10.05 0.52
CA ASN A 67 -24.93 -8.66 0.46
C ASN A 67 -24.47 -7.85 1.68
N VAL A 68 -24.62 -6.52 1.60
CA VAL A 68 -24.23 -5.55 2.65
C VAL A 68 -24.94 -5.78 3.99
N ALA A 69 -26.19 -6.25 4.00
CA ALA A 69 -26.92 -6.50 5.25
C ALA A 69 -26.34 -7.71 5.99
N GLN A 70 -26.00 -8.78 5.27
CA GLN A 70 -25.30 -9.93 5.82
C GLN A 70 -23.91 -9.54 6.36
N ALA A 71 -23.12 -8.73 5.63
CA ALA A 71 -21.82 -8.26 6.11
C ALA A 71 -21.90 -7.49 7.46
N LYS A 72 -22.96 -6.69 7.67
CA LYS A 72 -23.23 -6.03 8.97
C LYS A 72 -23.66 -7.01 10.07
N ASN A 73 -24.41 -8.05 9.71
CA ASN A 73 -24.81 -9.10 10.65
C ASN A 73 -23.59 -9.91 11.11
N GLU A 74 -22.71 -10.31 10.18
CA GLU A 74 -21.45 -10.98 10.47
C GLU A 74 -20.56 -10.13 11.40
N ALA A 75 -20.48 -8.81 11.17
CA ALA A 75 -19.77 -7.88 12.05
C ALA A 75 -20.34 -7.91 13.48
N THR A 76 -21.66 -7.84 13.63
CA THR A 76 -22.35 -7.91 14.93
C THR A 76 -22.04 -9.23 15.67
N ILE A 77 -22.07 -10.36 14.96
CA ILE A 77 -21.73 -11.68 15.54
C ILE A 77 -20.25 -11.71 15.96
N CYS A 78 -19.34 -11.22 15.13
CA CYS A 78 -17.92 -11.14 15.44
C CYS A 78 -17.62 -10.26 16.67
N ILE A 79 -18.24 -9.07 16.74
CA ILE A 79 -18.13 -8.14 17.87
C ILE A 79 -18.60 -8.82 19.17
N ASN A 80 -19.76 -9.48 19.14
CA ASN A 80 -20.31 -10.18 20.29
C ASN A 80 -19.44 -11.37 20.74
N ALA A 81 -18.83 -12.10 19.80
CA ALA A 81 -17.85 -13.14 20.11
C ALA A 81 -16.57 -12.56 20.75
N CYS A 82 -16.06 -11.43 20.24
CA CYS A 82 -14.83 -10.81 20.69
C CYS A 82 -14.94 -10.08 22.05
N LYS A 83 -16.12 -9.53 22.37
CA LYS A 83 -16.35 -8.66 23.53
C LYS A 83 -15.89 -9.24 24.89
N PRO A 84 -16.09 -10.53 25.23
CA PRO A 84 -15.64 -11.09 26.52
C PRO A 84 -14.12 -11.11 26.72
N TYR A 85 -13.34 -10.96 25.65
CA TYR A 85 -11.87 -11.08 25.68
C TYR A 85 -11.14 -9.75 25.44
N ASN A 86 -11.89 -8.63 25.35
CA ASN A 86 -11.37 -7.28 25.11
C ASN A 86 -10.45 -7.18 23.87
N ILE A 87 -10.80 -7.88 22.79
CA ILE A 87 -10.04 -7.89 21.54
C ILE A 87 -9.99 -6.48 20.95
N PRO A 88 -8.81 -5.88 20.72
CA PRO A 88 -8.70 -4.46 20.35
C PRO A 88 -8.94 -4.18 18.85
N THR A 89 -8.79 -5.20 17.99
CA THR A 89 -8.87 -5.08 16.53
C THR A 89 -9.71 -6.22 15.93
N ILE A 90 -10.58 -5.95 14.97
CA ILE A 90 -11.26 -6.99 14.18
C ILE A 90 -10.98 -6.79 12.69
N PHE A 91 -10.48 -7.83 12.03
CA PHE A 91 -10.21 -7.89 10.60
C PHE A 91 -11.36 -8.57 9.84
N TYR A 92 -11.87 -7.89 8.81
CA TYR A 92 -12.75 -8.52 7.82
C TYR A 92 -11.94 -9.34 6.82
N ASP A 93 -12.34 -10.57 6.58
CA ASP A 93 -11.61 -11.50 5.72
C ASP A 93 -12.51 -11.96 4.56
N PHE A 94 -12.16 -11.53 3.34
CA PHE A 94 -12.93 -11.72 2.11
C PHE A 94 -12.02 -12.32 1.03
N GLU A 95 -12.32 -13.54 0.60
CA GLU A 95 -11.39 -14.41 -0.14
C GLU A 95 -12.03 -15.11 -1.35
N TYR A 96 -11.23 -15.85 -2.11
CA TYR A 96 -11.68 -16.69 -3.23
C TYR A 96 -12.84 -17.63 -2.85
N ASP A 97 -12.81 -18.23 -1.66
CA ASP A 97 -13.85 -19.16 -1.22
C ASP A 97 -15.17 -18.45 -0.85
N THR A 98 -15.14 -17.17 -0.48
CA THR A 98 -16.34 -16.30 -0.38
C THR A 98 -17.00 -16.17 -1.77
N VAL A 99 -16.23 -15.75 -2.77
CA VAL A 99 -16.72 -15.56 -4.15
C VAL A 99 -17.22 -16.87 -4.77
N LYS A 100 -16.52 -17.98 -4.51
CA LYS A 100 -16.88 -19.33 -4.95
C LYS A 100 -18.18 -19.84 -4.32
N LYS A 101 -18.39 -19.66 -3.00
CA LYS A 101 -19.65 -20.04 -2.35
C LYS A 101 -20.83 -19.15 -2.77
N ALA A 102 -20.59 -17.86 -3.03
CA ALA A 102 -21.62 -16.99 -3.61
C ALA A 102 -22.00 -17.46 -5.03
N LYS A 103 -21.01 -17.78 -5.87
CA LYS A 103 -21.24 -18.28 -7.24
C LYS A 103 -21.98 -19.61 -7.27
N ALA A 104 -21.75 -20.49 -6.29
CA ALA A 104 -22.51 -21.73 -6.12
C ALA A 104 -24.00 -21.50 -5.78
N GLN A 105 -24.35 -20.31 -5.30
CA GLN A 105 -25.73 -19.85 -5.04
C GLN A 105 -26.25 -18.90 -6.16
N GLY A 106 -25.59 -18.89 -7.32
CA GLY A 106 -25.95 -18.03 -8.47
C GLY A 106 -25.52 -16.56 -8.34
N ILE A 107 -24.90 -16.16 -7.24
CA ILE A 107 -24.55 -14.76 -6.94
C ILE A 107 -23.11 -14.47 -7.38
N THR A 108 -22.94 -13.45 -8.22
CA THR A 108 -21.60 -12.96 -8.61
C THR A 108 -21.15 -11.85 -7.68
N LEU A 109 -20.04 -12.05 -6.97
CA LEU A 109 -19.37 -11.03 -6.16
C LEU A 109 -18.09 -10.57 -6.88
N GLY A 110 -17.95 -9.27 -7.11
CA GLY A 110 -16.77 -8.67 -7.71
C GLY A 110 -16.05 -7.68 -6.80
N SER A 111 -15.19 -6.85 -7.40
CA SER A 111 -14.50 -5.75 -6.73
C SER A 111 -15.47 -4.83 -5.99
N LYS A 112 -16.59 -4.45 -6.63
CA LYS A 112 -17.59 -3.56 -6.03
C LYS A 112 -18.13 -4.13 -4.71
N GLU A 113 -18.56 -5.39 -4.72
CA GLU A 113 -19.14 -6.10 -3.58
C GLU A 113 -18.12 -6.30 -2.46
N CYS A 114 -16.90 -6.72 -2.81
CA CYS A 114 -15.78 -6.80 -1.86
C CYS A 114 -15.56 -5.46 -1.12
N ASN A 115 -15.56 -4.33 -1.84
CA ASN A 115 -15.42 -3.01 -1.21
C ASN A 115 -16.67 -2.63 -0.38
N ASP A 116 -17.88 -2.85 -0.91
CA ASP A 116 -19.13 -2.51 -0.22
C ASP A 116 -19.29 -3.28 1.10
N PHE A 117 -18.98 -4.59 1.09
CA PHE A 117 -19.14 -5.46 2.25
C PHE A 117 -18.05 -5.18 3.29
N THR A 118 -16.79 -4.96 2.85
CA THR A 118 -15.70 -4.56 3.76
C THR A 118 -16.00 -3.24 4.44
N ILE A 119 -16.47 -2.23 3.69
CA ILE A 119 -16.86 -0.94 4.27
C ILE A 119 -17.99 -1.13 5.30
N ALA A 120 -18.99 -1.94 4.97
CA ALA A 120 -20.12 -2.20 5.85
C ALA A 120 -19.72 -2.91 7.15
N PHE A 121 -18.89 -3.95 7.07
CA PHE A 121 -18.38 -4.68 8.23
C PHE A 121 -17.45 -3.79 9.08
N CYS A 122 -16.45 -3.16 8.46
CA CYS A 122 -15.46 -2.33 9.15
C CYS A 122 -16.04 -1.06 9.78
N ASP A 123 -17.02 -0.39 9.14
CA ASP A 123 -17.70 0.74 9.77
C ASP A 123 -18.60 0.28 10.95
N THR A 124 -19.20 -0.91 10.90
CA THR A 124 -19.93 -1.50 12.05
C THR A 124 -18.99 -1.87 13.20
N VAL A 125 -17.81 -2.46 12.93
CA VAL A 125 -16.75 -2.69 13.93
C VAL A 125 -16.30 -1.38 14.57
N LYS A 126 -16.08 -0.33 13.76
CA LYS A 126 -15.70 1.00 14.27
C LYS A 126 -16.79 1.63 15.13
N ALA A 127 -18.07 1.46 14.77
CA ALA A 127 -19.20 1.96 15.55
C ALA A 127 -19.32 1.30 16.93
N ALA A 128 -18.86 0.05 17.08
CA ALA A 128 -18.75 -0.62 18.38
C ALA A 128 -17.51 -0.22 19.21
N GLY A 129 -16.72 0.76 18.76
CA GLY A 129 -15.51 1.23 19.46
C GLY A 129 -14.27 0.35 19.30
N ILE A 130 -14.34 -0.71 18.48
CA ILE A 130 -13.23 -1.62 18.20
C ILE A 130 -12.49 -1.14 16.94
N ALA A 131 -11.17 -1.35 16.85
CA ALA A 131 -10.43 -0.93 15.67
C ALA A 131 -10.73 -1.85 14.47
N PRO A 132 -11.16 -1.31 13.32
CA PRO A 132 -11.37 -2.12 12.11
C PRO A 132 -10.07 -2.36 11.34
N GLY A 133 -9.94 -3.56 10.79
CA GLY A 133 -9.01 -3.88 9.73
C GLY A 133 -9.65 -4.74 8.66
N TYR A 134 -8.88 -5.06 7.62
CA TYR A 134 -9.25 -6.06 6.61
C TYR A 134 -8.02 -6.88 6.21
N TYR A 135 -8.26 -8.15 5.91
CA TYR A 135 -7.29 -9.07 5.34
C TYR A 135 -7.42 -9.09 3.81
N CYS A 136 -6.28 -9.21 3.11
CA CYS A 136 -6.27 -9.54 1.69
C CYS A 136 -4.92 -10.11 1.23
N ASN A 137 -4.98 -11.04 0.29
CA ASN A 137 -3.81 -11.50 -0.46
C ASN A 137 -3.41 -10.53 -1.59
N ASP A 138 -2.22 -10.71 -2.16
CA ASP A 138 -1.65 -9.88 -3.22
C ASP A 138 -2.55 -9.64 -4.45
N ASP A 139 -3.26 -10.66 -4.93
CA ASP A 139 -4.22 -10.50 -6.03
C ASP A 139 -5.40 -9.64 -5.57
N TYR A 140 -6.04 -10.00 -4.45
CA TYR A 140 -7.20 -9.26 -3.96
C TYR A 140 -6.88 -7.80 -3.65
N TYR A 141 -5.67 -7.50 -3.15
CA TYR A 141 -5.20 -6.12 -2.99
C TYR A 141 -5.09 -5.37 -4.34
N LYS A 142 -4.78 -6.05 -5.45
CA LYS A 142 -4.61 -5.44 -6.78
C LYS A 142 -5.90 -5.38 -7.60
N THR A 143 -6.74 -6.41 -7.54
CA THR A 143 -7.88 -6.62 -8.45
C THR A 143 -9.24 -6.42 -7.78
N MET A 144 -9.37 -6.70 -6.48
CA MET A 144 -10.62 -6.58 -5.74
C MET A 144 -10.70 -5.27 -4.95
N TYR A 145 -9.70 -4.94 -4.13
CA TYR A 145 -9.73 -3.76 -3.27
C TYR A 145 -9.42 -2.46 -4.01
N SER A 146 -10.29 -1.46 -3.86
CA SER A 146 -10.13 -0.13 -4.46
C SER A 146 -9.75 0.92 -3.42
N ASP A 147 -9.47 2.12 -3.89
CA ASP A 147 -9.27 3.32 -3.07
C ASP A 147 -10.43 3.62 -2.10
N ARG A 148 -11.65 3.10 -2.36
CA ARG A 148 -12.80 3.19 -1.46
C ARG A 148 -12.58 2.49 -0.11
N VAL A 149 -11.77 1.43 -0.07
CA VAL A 149 -11.34 0.75 1.17
C VAL A 149 -9.95 1.23 1.59
N LYS A 150 -8.99 1.29 0.65
CA LYS A 150 -7.58 1.60 0.97
C LYS A 150 -7.40 2.98 1.65
N ASN A 151 -8.26 3.95 1.35
CA ASN A 151 -8.21 5.28 1.95
C ASN A 151 -9.11 5.47 3.20
N LYS A 152 -9.82 4.43 3.67
CA LYS A 152 -10.69 4.50 4.87
C LYS A 152 -9.95 4.62 6.20
N GLY A 153 -8.67 4.25 6.23
CA GLY A 153 -7.88 4.19 7.47
C GLY A 153 -8.21 2.99 8.37
N TYR A 154 -8.81 1.93 7.81
CA TYR A 154 -8.82 0.61 8.42
C TYR A 154 -7.40 0.02 8.37
N TYR A 155 -7.01 -0.80 9.34
CA TYR A 155 -5.71 -1.47 9.32
C TYR A 155 -5.63 -2.52 8.20
N LEU A 156 -4.53 -2.52 7.46
CA LEU A 156 -4.29 -3.49 6.40
C LEU A 156 -3.47 -4.67 6.93
N TRP A 157 -4.09 -5.84 6.97
CA TRP A 157 -3.40 -7.12 7.07
C TRP A 157 -3.25 -7.68 5.64
N TYR A 158 -2.01 -7.86 5.20
CA TYR A 158 -1.71 -8.20 3.82
C TYR A 158 -0.92 -9.51 3.74
N ALA A 159 -1.32 -10.39 2.81
CA ALA A 159 -0.68 -11.69 2.61
C ALA A 159 0.02 -11.79 1.25
N HIS A 160 1.29 -12.19 1.28
CA HIS A 160 2.05 -12.56 0.09
C HIS A 160 3.14 -13.56 0.49
N TYR A 161 3.16 -14.73 -0.14
CA TYR A 161 4.11 -15.79 0.17
C TYR A 161 5.09 -15.97 -0.98
N LYS A 162 6.36 -16.23 -0.67
CA LYS A 162 7.28 -16.85 -1.63
C LYS A 162 6.89 -18.32 -1.86
N SER A 163 7.29 -18.88 -2.99
CA SER A 163 7.11 -20.31 -3.30
C SER A 163 7.82 -21.26 -2.33
N ASP A 164 8.88 -20.80 -1.66
CA ASP A 164 9.62 -21.53 -0.61
C ASP A 164 9.08 -21.29 0.81
N TYR A 165 8.03 -20.44 0.95
CA TYR A 165 7.45 -20.02 2.23
C TYR A 165 8.43 -19.33 3.20
N SER A 166 9.57 -18.84 2.70
CA SER A 166 10.59 -18.15 3.51
C SER A 166 10.22 -16.69 3.81
N TYR A 167 10.81 -16.16 4.90
CA TYR A 167 10.63 -14.76 5.26
C TYR A 167 11.12 -13.81 4.14
N HIS A 168 10.42 -12.70 3.99
CA HIS A 168 10.77 -11.57 3.15
C HIS A 168 10.08 -10.31 3.69
N GLU A 169 10.50 -9.14 3.22
CA GLU A 169 9.80 -7.90 3.53
C GLU A 169 8.51 -7.79 2.70
N SER A 170 7.49 -7.10 3.23
CA SER A 170 6.26 -6.86 2.48
C SER A 170 6.53 -6.07 1.20
N PRO A 171 5.99 -6.48 0.03
CA PRO A 171 6.08 -5.70 -1.21
C PRO A 171 5.29 -4.38 -1.19
N ILE A 172 4.46 -4.13 -0.15
CA ILE A 172 3.68 -2.90 0.03
C ILE A 172 3.71 -2.41 1.49
N SER A 173 3.30 -1.16 1.72
CA SER A 173 3.04 -0.66 3.08
C SER A 173 1.74 -1.27 3.62
N CYS A 174 1.83 -1.97 4.74
CA CYS A 174 0.71 -2.56 5.49
C CYS A 174 0.97 -2.48 7.01
N ASP A 175 -0.04 -2.73 7.83
CA ASP A 175 0.07 -2.71 9.29
C ASP A 175 0.55 -4.06 9.84
N ILE A 176 0.09 -5.15 9.22
CA ILE A 176 0.53 -6.53 9.45
C ILE A 176 0.84 -7.19 8.10
N PHE A 177 1.91 -7.98 8.04
CA PHE A 177 2.31 -8.76 6.87
C PHE A 177 2.41 -10.26 7.16
N GLN A 178 1.53 -11.03 6.53
CA GLN A 178 1.54 -12.49 6.56
C GLN A 178 2.46 -12.99 5.44
N TYR A 179 3.65 -13.46 5.82
CA TYR A 179 4.72 -13.80 4.87
C TYR A 179 4.75 -15.28 4.48
N SER A 180 3.96 -16.12 5.16
CA SER A 180 3.93 -17.57 5.00
C SER A 180 2.72 -18.19 5.69
N SER A 181 1.97 -19.10 5.05
CA SER A 181 1.00 -19.99 5.73
C SER A 181 1.61 -21.35 6.17
N ARG A 182 2.94 -21.40 6.28
CA ARG A 182 3.73 -22.60 6.59
C ARG A 182 4.91 -22.30 7.52
N ALA A 183 4.78 -21.28 8.36
CA ALA A 183 5.75 -21.00 9.40
C ALA A 183 5.78 -22.18 10.39
N ARG A 184 6.98 -22.57 10.82
CA ARG A 184 7.19 -23.68 11.76
C ARG A 184 7.75 -23.15 13.06
N LEU A 185 7.18 -23.58 14.18
CA LEU A 185 7.64 -23.22 15.52
C LEU A 185 8.33 -24.42 16.17
N ALA A 186 9.39 -24.16 16.93
CA ALA A 186 10.20 -25.21 17.54
C ALA A 186 9.33 -26.10 18.47
N GLY A 187 9.35 -27.40 18.23
CA GLY A 187 8.57 -28.37 19.00
C GLY A 187 7.06 -28.41 18.69
N PHE A 188 6.61 -27.81 17.57
CA PHE A 188 5.25 -27.99 17.05
C PHE A 188 5.28 -28.68 15.68
N ASN A 189 4.31 -29.57 15.45
CA ASN A 189 4.18 -30.30 14.19
C ASN A 189 3.28 -29.56 13.19
N GLN A 190 2.36 -28.73 13.71
CA GLN A 190 1.47 -27.86 12.95
C GLN A 190 2.22 -26.87 12.05
N ASN A 191 1.57 -26.49 10.95
CA ASN A 191 1.89 -25.24 10.26
C ASN A 191 1.18 -24.09 10.97
N PHE A 192 1.84 -22.95 11.04
CA PHE A 192 1.27 -21.68 11.48
C PHE A 192 1.35 -20.68 10.35
N ASP A 193 0.41 -19.75 10.37
CA ASP A 193 0.46 -18.59 9.50
C ASP A 193 1.31 -17.54 10.22
N GLY A 194 2.34 -17.07 9.50
CA GLY A 194 3.48 -16.36 10.05
C GLY A 194 3.43 -14.88 9.70
N ASP A 195 3.39 -14.04 10.73
CA ASP A 195 3.10 -12.62 10.60
C ASP A 195 4.20 -11.72 11.14
N ILE A 196 4.30 -10.53 10.54
CA ILE A 196 5.03 -9.37 11.05
C ILE A 196 4.06 -8.21 11.26
N CYS A 197 3.91 -7.75 12.49
CA CYS A 197 3.32 -6.44 12.77
C CYS A 197 4.37 -5.34 12.56
N TYR A 198 4.05 -4.38 11.70
CA TYR A 198 4.83 -3.16 11.47
C TYR A 198 4.28 -1.96 12.25
N ASN A 199 2.98 -1.93 12.58
CA ASN A 199 2.35 -0.82 13.30
C ASN A 199 2.35 -1.06 14.83
N PRO A 200 3.18 -0.37 15.63
CA PRO A 200 3.36 -0.66 17.05
C PRO A 200 2.12 -0.40 17.92
N LYS A 201 1.07 0.24 17.38
CA LYS A 201 -0.19 0.45 18.11
C LYS A 201 -1.02 -0.82 18.25
N LEU A 202 -0.96 -1.72 17.28
CA LEU A 202 -1.61 -3.04 17.36
C LEU A 202 -1.03 -3.89 18.50
N LEU A 203 0.27 -3.73 18.76
CA LEU A 203 0.96 -4.34 19.90
C LEU A 203 0.53 -3.71 21.24
N GLY A 204 -0.13 -2.55 21.22
CA GLY A 204 -0.53 -1.79 22.40
C GLY A 204 0.66 -1.36 23.27
N ASN A 205 1.82 -1.09 22.66
CA ASN A 205 3.01 -0.59 23.35
C ASN A 205 2.90 0.93 23.57
N SER A 206 2.06 1.33 24.52
CA SER A 206 2.20 2.64 25.16
C SER A 206 3.20 2.49 26.30
N THR A 207 4.23 3.33 26.35
CA THR A 207 5.25 3.27 27.41
C THR A 207 4.70 3.84 28.72
N ASN A 208 4.27 2.96 29.62
CA ASN A 208 3.98 3.34 31.00
C ASN A 208 5.27 3.76 31.69
N SER A 209 5.49 5.07 31.84
CA SER A 209 6.36 5.58 32.90
C SER A 209 5.59 5.42 34.21
N SER A 210 6.15 4.70 35.17
CA SER A 210 5.49 4.36 36.42
C SER A 210 5.33 5.59 37.32
N ILE A 211 4.09 5.95 37.64
CA ILE A 211 3.74 6.77 38.80
C ILE A 211 2.91 5.88 39.73
N SER A 212 3.36 5.74 40.98
CA SER A 212 2.66 4.94 41.99
C SER A 212 1.35 5.63 42.38
N SER A 213 0.21 4.97 42.13
CA SER A 213 -1.11 5.47 42.50
C SER A 213 -1.45 5.05 43.94
N ASN A 214 -0.97 5.80 44.93
CA ASN A 214 -1.51 5.67 46.29
C ASN A 214 -2.95 6.21 46.27
N THR A 215 -3.93 5.35 46.56
CA THR A 215 -5.33 5.63 46.24
C THR A 215 -5.99 6.54 47.25
N ASN A 216 -6.63 7.62 46.79
CA ASN A 216 -7.71 8.24 47.53
C ASN A 216 -8.84 8.71 46.59
N LYS A 217 -10.09 8.63 47.06
CA LYS A 217 -11.29 8.89 46.25
C LYS A 217 -11.52 10.39 46.09
N GLY A 218 -11.89 10.84 44.89
CA GLY A 218 -12.34 12.20 44.64
C GLY A 218 -12.84 12.37 43.21
N ASN A 219 -14.08 12.87 43.05
CA ASN A 219 -14.63 13.19 41.73
C ASN A 219 -13.93 14.42 41.15
N ASN A 220 -13.42 14.35 39.91
CA ASN A 220 -13.22 15.55 39.12
C ASN A 220 -13.22 15.30 37.60
N THR A 221 -13.76 16.26 36.85
CA THR A 221 -14.05 16.14 35.42
C THR A 221 -12.79 16.40 34.57
N MET A 222 -11.97 15.39 34.35
CA MET A 222 -10.79 15.52 33.49
C MET A 222 -11.16 15.61 32.00
N THR A 223 -10.99 16.80 31.43
CA THR A 223 -11.06 17.02 29.98
C THR A 223 -9.74 16.53 29.34
N ASN A 224 -9.83 15.58 28.40
CA ASN A 224 -8.69 15.05 27.67
C ASN A 224 -8.11 16.11 26.70
N LYS A 225 -7.28 17.02 27.24
CA LYS A 225 -6.67 18.10 26.49
C LYS A 225 -5.57 17.58 25.55
N THR A 226 -5.66 17.97 24.28
CA THR A 226 -4.64 17.65 23.26
C THR A 226 -3.24 18.09 23.71
N THR A 227 -2.23 17.23 23.53
CA THR A 227 -0.84 17.58 23.87
C THR A 227 -0.21 18.49 22.82
N LYS A 228 0.80 19.29 23.21
CA LYS A 228 1.50 20.19 22.28
C LYS A 228 2.10 19.43 21.09
N GLU A 229 2.62 18.24 21.33
CA GLU A 229 3.19 17.37 20.29
C GLU A 229 2.10 16.81 19.35
N GLN A 230 0.96 16.36 19.88
CA GLN A 230 -0.17 15.94 19.05
C GLN A 230 -0.63 17.08 18.12
N ALA A 231 -0.71 18.30 18.65
CA ALA A 231 -1.07 19.47 17.85
C ALA A 231 -0.05 19.79 16.76
N ILE A 232 1.25 19.84 17.10
CA ILE A 232 2.35 20.03 16.14
C ILE A 232 2.29 18.96 15.02
N ASN A 233 2.12 17.70 15.40
CA ASN A 233 2.03 16.59 14.45
C ASN A 233 0.79 16.69 13.54
N ALA A 234 -0.34 17.21 14.03
CA ALA A 234 -1.55 17.38 13.21
C ALA A 234 -1.35 18.40 12.07
N VAL A 235 -0.80 19.59 12.37
CA VAL A 235 -0.58 20.62 11.33
C VAL A 235 0.54 20.22 10.35
N ILE A 236 1.59 19.55 10.84
CA ILE A 236 2.62 18.95 9.98
C ILE A 236 2.01 17.87 9.07
N LYS A 237 1.14 16.99 9.60
CA LYS A 237 0.51 15.93 8.80
C LYS A 237 -0.44 16.49 7.74
N THR A 238 -1.17 17.55 8.06
CA THR A 238 -1.97 18.30 7.06
C THR A 238 -1.08 18.82 5.93
N ALA A 239 0.06 19.45 6.23
CA ALA A 239 0.99 19.91 5.20
C ALA A 239 1.63 18.75 4.40
N GLN A 240 1.98 17.64 5.05
CA GLN A 240 2.52 16.44 4.39
C GLN A 240 1.56 15.84 3.36
N ASN A 241 0.27 15.82 3.67
CA ASN A 241 -0.75 15.29 2.76
C ASN A 241 -0.84 16.11 1.46
N GLU A 242 -0.38 17.35 1.46
CA GLU A 242 -0.44 18.28 0.32
C GLU A 242 0.78 18.25 -0.60
N ILE A 243 1.90 17.63 -0.20
CA ILE A 243 3.12 17.54 -1.03
C ILE A 243 2.79 16.99 -2.43
N GLY A 244 3.28 17.66 -3.48
CA GLY A 244 2.97 17.35 -4.88
C GLY A 244 1.65 17.95 -5.39
N TYR A 245 0.99 18.80 -4.62
CA TYR A 245 -0.02 19.71 -5.15
C TYR A 245 0.65 20.77 -6.04
N LEU A 246 0.10 20.99 -7.23
CA LEU A 246 0.46 22.07 -8.15
C LEU A 246 -0.67 23.10 -8.20
N GLU A 247 -0.34 24.39 -8.24
CA GLU A 247 -1.31 25.45 -8.50
C GLU A 247 -1.89 25.35 -9.92
N LYS A 248 -3.02 26.00 -10.15
CA LYS A 248 -3.85 25.81 -11.34
C LYS A 248 -3.82 27.02 -12.26
N LYS A 249 -4.08 26.77 -13.55
CA LYS A 249 -4.34 27.83 -14.53
C LYS A 249 -5.70 28.53 -14.35
N SER A 250 -6.64 27.91 -13.62
CA SER A 250 -7.98 28.43 -13.37
C SER A 250 -8.64 27.76 -12.16
N ASN A 251 -9.84 28.22 -11.76
CA ASN A 251 -10.66 27.61 -10.70
C ASN A 251 -11.12 26.16 -10.96
N ALA A 252 -10.83 25.57 -12.12
CA ALA A 252 -11.16 24.17 -12.40
C ALA A 252 -10.23 23.17 -11.67
N GLN A 253 -10.78 22.01 -11.30
CA GLN A 253 -10.05 20.85 -10.73
C GLN A 253 -9.18 21.14 -9.49
N LEU A 254 -9.46 22.22 -8.73
CA LEU A 254 -8.66 22.67 -7.58
C LEU A 254 -8.39 21.60 -6.50
N ASN A 255 -9.23 20.56 -6.39
CA ASN A 255 -9.04 19.44 -5.46
C ASN A 255 -8.01 18.40 -5.93
N SER A 256 -7.71 18.32 -7.23
CA SER A 256 -6.68 17.43 -7.76
C SER A 256 -5.28 17.95 -7.46
N LYS A 257 -4.33 17.07 -7.16
CA LYS A 257 -2.94 17.45 -6.95
C LYS A 257 -2.31 18.02 -8.23
N THR A 258 -2.41 17.32 -9.35
CA THR A 258 -1.67 17.66 -10.59
C THR A 258 -2.55 18.06 -11.78
N ALA A 259 -3.84 17.74 -11.80
CA ALA A 259 -4.72 18.16 -12.90
C ALA A 259 -4.96 19.68 -12.88
N ASN A 260 -5.28 20.27 -14.05
CA ASN A 260 -5.40 21.71 -14.33
C ASN A 260 -4.18 22.58 -13.94
N ALA A 261 -2.97 22.00 -13.84
CA ALA A 261 -1.77 22.75 -13.45
C ALA A 261 -1.43 23.92 -14.39
N GLY A 262 -0.85 24.99 -13.84
CA GLY A 262 -0.36 26.16 -14.58
C GLY A 262 -0.13 27.35 -13.65
N TYR A 263 0.74 28.29 -14.04
CA TYR A 263 1.35 29.30 -13.14
C TYR A 263 0.49 30.55 -12.86
N ASN A 264 -0.81 30.35 -12.60
CA ASN A 264 -1.77 31.44 -12.35
C ASN A 264 -2.22 31.50 -10.88
N ASN A 265 -1.48 30.93 -9.92
CA ASN A 265 -1.75 30.97 -8.47
C ASN A 265 -3.15 30.47 -8.01
N PHE A 266 -4.01 29.91 -8.88
CA PHE A 266 -5.31 29.37 -8.47
C PHE A 266 -5.10 28.12 -7.61
N THR A 267 -5.60 28.13 -6.38
CA THR A 267 -5.46 26.99 -5.46
C THR A 267 -6.74 26.67 -4.71
N LYS A 268 -6.83 25.44 -4.19
CA LYS A 268 -7.84 25.12 -3.17
C LYS A 268 -7.58 25.83 -1.84
N TYR A 269 -6.37 26.30 -1.56
CA TYR A 269 -6.03 26.95 -0.30
C TYR A 269 -6.72 28.30 -0.20
N TRP A 270 -6.61 29.14 -1.25
CA TRP A 270 -7.38 30.39 -1.33
C TRP A 270 -8.88 30.14 -1.36
N ARG A 271 -9.38 29.23 -2.23
CA ARG A 271 -10.80 28.85 -2.25
C ARG A 271 -11.35 28.45 -0.87
N ASP A 272 -10.58 27.73 -0.06
CA ASP A 272 -11.03 27.25 1.24
C ASP A 272 -10.90 28.28 2.38
N ILE A 273 -10.01 29.28 2.29
CA ILE A 273 -9.82 30.29 3.36
C ILE A 273 -10.39 31.67 3.04
N TYR A 274 -10.27 32.11 1.77
CA TYR A 274 -10.68 33.43 1.29
C TYR A 274 -10.70 33.48 -0.26
N PRO A 275 -11.81 33.08 -0.92
CA PRO A 275 -11.86 32.90 -2.38
C PRO A 275 -11.48 34.12 -3.22
N ALA A 276 -11.69 35.33 -2.69
CA ALA A 276 -11.39 36.59 -3.38
C ALA A 276 -9.90 36.79 -3.68
N TYR A 277 -9.00 36.05 -3.01
CA TYR A 277 -7.55 36.11 -3.20
C TYR A 277 -7.02 35.00 -4.13
N GLN A 278 -7.88 34.36 -4.93
CA GLN A 278 -7.37 33.55 -6.05
C GLN A 278 -6.48 34.40 -6.97
N THR A 279 -5.45 33.78 -7.55
CA THR A 279 -4.33 34.40 -8.28
C THR A 279 -3.25 35.10 -7.44
N GLU A 280 -3.44 35.26 -6.13
CA GLU A 280 -2.40 35.82 -5.23
C GLU A 280 -1.35 34.78 -4.77
N PRO A 281 -0.11 35.20 -4.42
CA PRO A 281 0.94 34.32 -3.94
C PRO A 281 0.59 33.53 -2.66
N TRP A 282 0.31 32.24 -2.83
CA TRP A 282 -0.39 31.43 -1.82
C TRP A 282 0.47 30.75 -0.74
N CYS A 283 1.75 31.11 -0.57
CA CYS A 283 2.62 30.44 0.43
C CYS A 283 2.13 30.64 1.89
N ALA A 284 1.69 31.85 2.23
CA ALA A 284 1.11 32.18 3.54
C ALA A 284 -0.34 31.67 3.70
N ALA A 285 -1.09 31.62 2.58
CA ALA A 285 -2.42 31.01 2.51
C ALA A 285 -2.37 29.50 2.79
N PHE A 286 -1.37 28.80 2.24
CA PHE A 286 -1.13 27.38 2.50
C PHE A 286 -0.90 27.10 3.99
N VAL A 287 -0.02 27.89 4.64
CA VAL A 287 0.19 27.77 6.09
C VAL A 287 -1.13 28.00 6.84
N SER A 288 -1.86 29.07 6.53
CA SER A 288 -3.16 29.39 7.16
C SER A 288 -4.18 28.24 7.01
N TRP A 289 -4.29 27.69 5.80
CA TRP A 289 -5.13 26.54 5.48
C TRP A 289 -4.73 25.29 6.29
N CYS A 290 -3.43 25.03 6.45
CA CYS A 290 -2.96 23.90 7.24
C CYS A 290 -3.40 23.99 8.72
N PHE A 291 -3.31 25.17 9.34
CA PHE A 291 -3.83 25.36 10.71
C PHE A 291 -5.35 25.22 10.78
N MET A 292 -6.10 25.76 9.80
CA MET A 292 -7.56 25.64 9.78
C MET A 292 -8.04 24.19 9.59
N LYS A 293 -7.41 23.41 8.72
CA LYS A 293 -7.75 21.99 8.56
C LYS A 293 -7.30 21.14 9.75
N ALA A 294 -6.24 21.52 10.47
CA ALA A 294 -5.76 20.79 11.64
C ALA A 294 -6.50 21.12 12.95
N PHE A 295 -7.01 22.35 13.12
CA PHE A 295 -7.56 22.82 14.40
C PHE A 295 -8.92 23.54 14.29
N GLY A 296 -9.44 23.74 13.08
CA GLY A 296 -10.65 24.53 12.84
C GLY A 296 -10.38 26.03 12.85
N LEU A 297 -11.26 26.81 12.21
CA LEU A 297 -11.09 28.24 11.99
C LEU A 297 -10.84 29.04 13.28
N THR A 298 -11.60 28.75 14.35
CA THR A 298 -11.52 29.46 15.63
C THR A 298 -10.18 29.24 16.34
N MET A 299 -9.62 28.02 16.30
CA MET A 299 -8.31 27.75 16.90
C MET A 299 -7.17 28.20 15.98
N ALA A 300 -7.32 28.09 14.66
CA ALA A 300 -6.37 28.66 13.71
C ALA A 300 -6.21 30.17 13.92
N LYS A 301 -7.31 30.93 14.02
CA LYS A 301 -7.29 32.36 14.39
C LYS A 301 -6.50 32.64 15.68
N LYS A 302 -6.71 31.84 16.74
CA LYS A 302 -6.01 31.99 18.03
C LYS A 302 -4.52 31.66 17.96
N LEU A 303 -4.14 30.58 17.27
CA LEU A 303 -2.75 30.14 17.12
C LEU A 303 -1.94 31.08 16.20
N LEU A 304 -2.56 31.54 15.11
CA LEU A 304 -1.96 32.40 14.10
C LEU A 304 -1.94 33.88 14.50
N LYS A 305 -2.78 34.29 15.46
CA LYS A 305 -3.01 35.69 15.90
C LYS A 305 -3.61 36.64 14.84
N HIS A 306 -3.79 36.17 13.61
CA HIS A 306 -4.33 36.89 12.46
C HIS A 306 -4.95 35.89 11.48
N TRP A 307 -5.85 36.33 10.59
CA TRP A 307 -6.51 35.43 9.64
C TRP A 307 -7.12 36.13 8.41
N PRO A 308 -6.93 35.56 7.20
CA PRO A 308 -5.88 34.62 6.82
C PRO A 308 -4.52 35.36 6.74
N TYR A 309 -3.39 34.64 6.75
CA TYR A 309 -2.14 35.29 6.35
C TYR A 309 -2.06 35.45 4.83
N VAL A 310 -2.17 36.70 4.39
CA VAL A 310 -1.99 37.09 2.98
C VAL A 310 -0.54 37.50 2.65
N TYR A 311 0.23 37.96 3.65
CA TYR A 311 1.56 38.51 3.45
C TYR A 311 2.56 38.02 4.52
N CYS A 312 3.79 37.69 4.12
CA CYS A 312 4.79 37.06 4.99
C CYS A 312 5.34 37.98 6.12
N PRO A 313 5.61 39.28 5.89
CA PRO A 313 6.03 40.22 6.93
C PRO A 313 5.02 40.37 8.08
N THR A 314 3.72 40.32 7.79
CA THR A 314 2.65 40.32 8.80
C THR A 314 2.74 39.12 9.74
N LEU A 315 3.19 37.96 9.23
CA LEU A 315 3.49 36.79 10.07
C LEU A 315 4.74 37.05 10.93
N GLY A 316 5.75 37.72 10.37
CA GLY A 316 6.96 38.10 11.08
C GLY A 316 6.80 39.18 12.16
N SER A 317 5.79 40.04 12.11
CA SER A 317 5.54 41.05 13.16
C SER A 317 4.82 40.45 14.39
N LEU A 318 3.87 39.55 14.18
CA LEU A 318 2.96 39.05 15.23
C LEU A 318 3.56 38.00 16.18
N PHE A 319 4.73 37.43 15.85
CA PHE A 319 5.38 36.38 16.65
C PHE A 319 6.76 36.79 17.20
N THR A 320 7.11 36.17 18.33
CA THR A 320 8.49 36.07 18.81
C THR A 320 9.32 35.38 17.72
N LYS A 321 10.36 36.07 17.24
CA LYS A 321 11.21 35.63 16.13
C LYS A 321 12.43 34.88 16.68
N ASN A 322 12.30 33.55 16.83
CA ASN A 322 13.42 32.70 17.27
C ASN A 322 14.51 32.66 16.17
N ALA A 323 15.78 32.58 16.58
CA ALA A 323 16.91 32.40 15.67
C ALA A 323 17.15 30.94 15.25
N ASN A 324 16.71 29.97 16.06
CA ASN A 324 16.89 28.54 15.83
C ASN A 324 15.54 27.83 15.62
N PRO A 325 15.46 26.87 14.69
CA PRO A 325 14.22 26.16 14.37
C PRO A 325 13.82 25.13 15.43
N LYS A 326 12.52 25.00 15.65
CA LYS A 326 11.87 23.89 16.37
C LYS A 326 10.84 23.21 15.46
N VAL A 327 10.55 21.94 15.71
CA VAL A 327 9.51 21.21 14.97
C VAL A 327 8.15 21.82 15.30
N GLY A 328 7.36 22.17 14.27
CA GLY A 328 6.10 22.89 14.40
C GLY A 328 6.22 24.42 14.35
N ASP A 329 7.42 25.00 14.25
CA ASP A 329 7.55 26.42 13.95
C ASP A 329 7.07 26.74 12.54
N ILE A 330 6.55 27.95 12.36
CA ILE A 330 6.40 28.57 11.05
C ILE A 330 7.73 29.26 10.72
N VAL A 331 8.41 28.83 9.66
CA VAL A 331 9.62 29.53 9.17
C VAL A 331 9.20 30.73 8.32
N ILE A 332 9.90 31.84 8.50
CA ILE A 332 9.81 33.04 7.65
C ILE A 332 11.18 33.33 7.05
N PHE A 333 11.28 33.11 5.75
CA PHE A 333 12.53 33.23 4.99
C PHE A 333 12.77 34.69 4.64
N TYR A 334 13.92 35.20 5.06
CA TYR A 334 14.35 36.58 4.81
C TYR A 334 15.14 36.66 3.49
N ARG A 335 14.81 37.62 2.63
CA ARG A 335 15.51 37.87 1.37
C ARG A 335 15.30 39.32 0.92
N SER A 336 16.39 40.04 0.64
CA SER A 336 16.36 41.41 0.10
C SER A 336 15.47 42.35 0.92
N GLY A 337 15.91 42.64 2.15
CA GLY A 337 15.27 43.57 3.10
C GLY A 337 14.11 42.99 3.91
N GLU A 338 13.47 41.90 3.46
CA GLU A 338 12.12 41.55 3.91
C GLU A 338 11.89 40.03 4.05
N PHE A 339 10.85 39.62 4.78
CA PHE A 339 10.39 38.22 4.79
C PHE A 339 9.54 37.93 3.54
N ARG A 340 10.01 37.07 2.63
CA ARG A 340 9.39 36.87 1.30
C ARG A 340 8.80 35.48 1.05
N HIS A 341 9.00 34.54 1.97
CA HIS A 341 8.45 33.18 1.82
C HIS A 341 8.22 32.54 3.20
N THR A 342 7.32 31.56 3.29
CA THR A 342 7.00 30.88 4.55
C THR A 342 6.59 29.42 4.36
N GLY A 343 6.79 28.62 5.41
CA GLY A 343 6.43 27.20 5.46
C GLY A 343 6.43 26.65 6.89
N LEU A 344 6.12 25.37 7.03
CA LEU A 344 6.07 24.66 8.31
C LEU A 344 7.34 23.82 8.53
N VAL A 345 8.03 24.01 9.66
CA VAL A 345 9.21 23.22 10.03
C VAL A 345 8.77 21.82 10.50
N THR A 346 9.19 20.79 9.78
CA THR A 346 8.77 19.40 10.01
C THR A 346 9.82 18.53 10.69
N LYS A 347 11.09 18.92 10.66
CA LYS A 347 12.21 18.22 11.33
C LYS A 347 13.38 19.17 11.55
N VAL A 348 14.17 18.92 12.60
CA VAL A 348 15.46 19.57 12.88
C VAL A 348 16.49 18.49 13.24
N ARG A 349 17.75 18.66 12.85
CA ARG A 349 18.90 17.80 13.22
C ARG A 349 20.19 18.63 13.15
N GLY A 350 20.64 19.15 14.29
CA GLY A 350 21.71 20.14 14.33
C GLY A 350 21.31 21.40 13.53
N ASP A 351 22.26 21.97 12.80
CA ASP A 351 22.02 23.13 11.93
C ASP A 351 21.04 22.87 10.77
N LYS A 352 20.77 21.60 10.41
CA LYS A 352 19.87 21.27 9.31
C LYS A 352 18.41 21.17 9.77
N PHE A 353 17.51 21.84 9.06
CA PHE A 353 16.07 21.72 9.24
C PHE A 353 15.34 21.37 7.93
N TRP A 354 14.14 20.83 8.05
CA TRP A 354 13.26 20.43 6.95
C TRP A 354 11.93 21.14 7.06
N THR A 355 11.32 21.43 5.91
CA THR A 355 10.12 22.24 5.78
C THR A 355 9.11 21.58 4.86
N ILE A 356 7.86 22.04 4.94
CA ILE A 356 6.91 21.97 3.83
C ILE A 356 6.43 23.38 3.54
N GLU A 357 6.56 23.77 2.28
CA GLU A 357 6.31 25.12 1.77
C GLU A 357 5.25 25.04 0.67
N GLY A 358 4.34 26.01 0.65
CA GLY A 358 3.41 26.25 -0.45
C GLY A 358 3.92 27.35 -1.37
N ASN A 359 3.42 27.41 -2.59
CA ASN A 359 3.92 28.25 -3.68
C ASN A 359 5.46 28.23 -3.87
N THR A 360 6.02 27.03 -3.91
CA THR A 360 7.45 26.78 -4.13
C THR A 360 7.65 25.61 -5.08
N SER A 361 8.90 25.31 -5.45
CA SER A 361 9.27 24.14 -6.24
C SER A 361 10.23 23.22 -5.48
N GLY A 362 10.51 22.04 -6.04
CA GLY A 362 11.48 21.09 -5.50
C GLY A 362 12.95 21.52 -5.65
N ALA A 363 13.22 22.71 -6.20
CA ALA A 363 14.58 23.23 -6.34
C ALA A 363 15.21 23.62 -4.99
N SER A 364 16.54 23.58 -4.93
CA SER A 364 17.32 23.95 -3.74
C SER A 364 17.27 25.47 -3.49
N GLY A 365 17.10 25.86 -2.22
CA GLY A 365 17.07 27.26 -1.82
C GLY A 365 15.64 27.83 -1.70
N ILE A 366 15.56 29.11 -1.32
CA ILE A 366 14.29 29.81 -1.15
C ILE A 366 13.73 30.14 -2.53
N VAL A 367 12.60 29.54 -2.89
CA VAL A 367 11.91 29.76 -4.17
C VAL A 367 10.51 30.27 -3.87
N ALA A 368 10.25 31.53 -4.17
CA ALA A 368 8.90 32.09 -4.20
C ALA A 368 8.31 31.90 -5.60
N ASN A 369 6.97 31.82 -5.67
CA ASN A 369 6.19 31.59 -6.89
C ASN A 369 6.58 30.32 -7.69
N GLY A 370 6.92 29.24 -6.98
CA GLY A 370 7.44 28.01 -7.59
C GLY A 370 6.38 27.00 -8.06
N GLY A 371 5.09 27.31 -7.95
CA GLY A 371 4.02 26.54 -8.60
C GLY A 371 3.43 25.36 -7.80
N GLY A 372 3.92 25.03 -6.61
CA GLY A 372 3.41 23.86 -5.87
C GLY A 372 3.75 23.77 -4.37
N VAL A 373 3.35 22.65 -3.77
CA VAL A 373 3.70 22.27 -2.38
C VAL A 373 4.84 21.26 -2.41
N CYS A 374 5.98 21.62 -1.81
CA CYS A 374 7.17 20.76 -1.77
C CYS A 374 7.71 20.61 -0.35
N ALA A 375 8.32 19.44 -0.07
CA ALA A 375 9.14 19.23 1.11
C ALA A 375 10.59 19.60 0.81
N LYS A 376 11.20 20.45 1.63
CA LYS A 376 12.53 21.05 1.38
C LYS A 376 13.40 20.97 2.63
N SER A 377 14.68 21.34 2.53
CA SER A 377 15.61 21.33 3.66
C SER A 377 16.74 22.34 3.50
N TYR A 378 17.16 22.94 4.61
CA TYR A 378 18.15 24.01 4.65
C TYR A 378 19.10 23.86 5.83
N TYR A 379 20.21 24.57 5.77
CA TYR A 379 21.15 24.78 6.86
C TYR A 379 20.88 26.18 7.42
N ASN A 380 20.62 26.31 8.73
CA ASN A 380 20.24 27.59 9.34
C ASN A 380 21.38 28.62 9.23
N SER A 381 22.62 28.15 9.42
CA SER A 381 23.87 28.88 9.16
C SER A 381 23.96 29.51 7.77
N LYS A 382 23.25 28.98 6.76
CA LYS A 382 23.26 29.46 5.38
C LYS A 382 22.05 30.32 5.02
N LEU A 383 21.21 30.70 5.99
CA LEU A 383 20.00 31.50 5.80
C LEU A 383 19.99 32.75 6.72
N PRO A 384 20.96 33.68 6.58
CA PRO A 384 21.00 34.90 7.38
C PRO A 384 19.67 35.67 7.31
N GLY A 385 19.29 36.32 8.41
CA GLY A 385 18.03 37.04 8.54
C GLY A 385 16.79 36.15 8.79
N THR A 386 16.74 34.90 8.31
CA THR A 386 15.60 33.98 8.50
C THR A 386 15.26 33.78 9.98
N LYS A 387 13.97 33.60 10.29
CA LYS A 387 13.46 33.43 11.67
C LYS A 387 12.38 32.35 11.74
N PHE A 388 12.15 31.88 12.96
CA PHE A 388 11.18 30.83 13.28
C PHE A 388 10.17 31.34 14.30
N CYS A 389 8.90 31.24 13.96
CA CYS A 389 7.78 31.75 14.73
C CYS A 389 7.04 30.56 15.34
N THR A 390 7.05 30.44 16.67
CA THR A 390 6.44 29.32 17.41
C THR A 390 4.99 29.64 17.79
N PRO A 391 3.97 28.95 17.25
CA PRO A 391 2.59 29.05 17.73
C PRO A 391 2.45 28.48 19.15
N ASN A 392 1.55 29.05 19.95
CA ASN A 392 1.29 28.53 21.30
C ASN A 392 0.37 27.30 21.25
N TYR A 393 0.91 26.16 20.80
CA TYR A 393 0.20 24.88 20.71
C TYR A 393 -0.41 24.39 22.06
N SER A 394 0.03 24.96 23.19
CA SER A 394 -0.58 24.75 24.52
C SER A 394 -2.05 25.21 24.61
N LEU A 395 -2.52 26.01 23.65
CA LEU A 395 -3.90 26.47 23.52
C LEU A 395 -4.80 25.46 22.80
N VAL A 396 -4.25 24.48 22.08
CA VAL A 396 -5.03 23.47 21.36
C VAL A 396 -5.70 22.55 22.38
N ILE A 397 -7.03 22.61 22.44
CA ILE A 397 -7.84 21.70 23.25
C ILE A 397 -8.22 20.45 22.44
N SER A 398 -8.55 20.63 21.16
CA SER A 398 -8.90 19.59 20.21
C SER A 398 -8.20 19.80 18.86
N ILE A 399 -7.80 18.69 18.24
CA ILE A 399 -7.47 18.62 16.80
C ILE A 399 -8.76 18.36 16.04
N VAL A 400 -8.94 19.02 14.90
CA VAL A 400 -9.94 18.59 13.91
C VAL A 400 -9.47 17.27 13.33
N SER A 401 -10.03 16.19 13.86
CA SER A 401 -10.04 14.91 13.16
C SER A 401 -10.66 15.17 11.79
N GLY A 402 -9.92 14.88 10.71
CA GLY A 402 -10.27 15.20 9.32
C GLY A 402 -11.42 14.39 8.71
N ASN A 403 -12.49 14.20 9.48
CA ASN A 403 -13.80 13.70 9.10
C ASN A 403 -14.84 14.75 9.57
N SER A 404 -16.10 14.57 9.20
CA SER A 404 -17.16 14.78 10.19
C SER A 404 -17.12 13.61 11.20
N SER A 405 -16.16 13.64 12.14
CA SER A 405 -15.87 12.63 13.19
C SER A 405 -15.38 11.23 12.70
N THR A 406 -14.36 10.57 13.26
CA THR A 406 -13.40 10.87 14.36
C THR A 406 -12.15 9.97 14.26
N SER A 407 -11.01 10.48 14.76
CA SER A 407 -9.80 9.80 15.29
C SER A 407 -9.16 8.59 14.60
N ILE A 408 -7.87 8.73 14.24
CA ILE A 408 -6.86 7.66 13.99
C ILE A 408 -5.49 8.18 14.46
N PRO A 409 -4.56 7.31 14.90
CA PRO A 409 -3.11 7.51 14.67
C PRO A 409 -2.37 6.18 14.33
N THR A 410 -1.12 6.04 13.85
CA THR A 410 -0.12 6.81 13.04
C THR A 410 1.20 5.98 12.95
N THR A 411 2.16 6.39 12.08
CA THR A 411 3.64 6.13 12.07
C THR A 411 4.23 4.75 11.69
N HIS A 412 5.39 4.63 10.99
CA HIS A 412 5.99 5.38 9.84
C HIS A 412 7.38 4.82 9.41
N THR A 413 7.61 4.63 8.09
CA THR A 413 8.94 4.65 7.40
C THR A 413 8.81 5.30 6.01
N ASN A 414 9.90 5.47 5.25
CA ASN A 414 9.96 6.36 4.07
C ASN A 414 10.98 5.88 3.02
N THR A 415 10.58 5.74 1.73
CA THR A 415 11.43 5.24 0.62
C THR A 415 11.41 6.16 -0.61
N LYS A 416 12.56 6.29 -1.29
CA LYS A 416 12.75 7.13 -2.48
C LYS A 416 12.43 6.33 -3.75
N ASN A 417 11.34 6.67 -4.44
CA ASN A 417 10.81 5.88 -5.57
C ASN A 417 11.29 6.34 -6.97
N TYR A 418 12.51 6.86 -7.07
CA TYR A 418 13.14 7.31 -8.32
C TYR A 418 14.67 7.38 -8.20
N LEU A 419 15.38 7.24 -9.33
CA LEU A 419 16.84 7.43 -9.43
C LEU A 419 17.17 8.68 -10.25
N THR A 420 18.16 9.46 -9.83
CA THR A 420 18.61 10.70 -10.47
C THR A 420 20.12 10.91 -10.29
N VAL A 421 20.69 11.95 -10.89
CA VAL A 421 22.12 12.25 -10.86
C VAL A 421 22.66 12.32 -9.42
N GLY A 422 23.77 11.63 -9.18
CA GLY A 422 24.39 11.49 -7.86
C GLY A 422 23.91 10.28 -7.04
N ASP A 423 22.84 9.59 -7.46
CA ASP A 423 22.54 8.27 -6.91
C ASP A 423 23.59 7.24 -7.34
N LYS A 424 23.91 6.29 -6.46
CA LYS A 424 24.87 5.21 -6.71
C LYS A 424 24.34 3.85 -6.23
N GLY A 425 24.93 2.75 -6.71
CA GLY A 425 24.66 1.39 -6.25
C GLY A 425 23.81 0.55 -7.21
N ASP A 426 23.37 -0.62 -6.76
CA ASP A 426 22.87 -1.68 -7.65
C ASP A 426 21.52 -1.37 -8.32
N ALA A 427 20.72 -0.45 -7.76
CA ALA A 427 19.55 0.12 -8.43
C ALA A 427 19.94 0.89 -9.70
N VAL A 428 21.09 1.58 -9.69
CA VAL A 428 21.64 2.29 -10.86
C VAL A 428 22.29 1.31 -11.84
N LYS A 429 23.04 0.30 -11.36
CA LYS A 429 23.53 -0.80 -12.23
C LYS A 429 22.38 -1.49 -12.97
N THR A 430 21.28 -1.73 -12.27
CA THR A 430 20.04 -2.28 -12.83
C THR A 430 19.44 -1.37 -13.90
N LEU A 431 19.42 -0.04 -13.68
CA LEU A 431 18.97 0.94 -14.67
C LEU A 431 19.88 0.97 -15.90
N GLN A 432 21.20 1.06 -15.73
CA GLN A 432 22.18 1.07 -16.82
C GLN A 432 22.09 -0.21 -17.66
N THR A 433 22.00 -1.37 -17.00
CA THR A 433 21.79 -2.68 -17.66
C THR A 433 20.49 -2.70 -18.48
N LYS A 434 19.41 -2.13 -17.96
CA LYS A 434 18.11 -2.05 -18.66
C LYS A 434 18.15 -1.09 -19.85
N LEU A 435 18.83 0.05 -19.72
CA LEU A 435 19.08 0.99 -20.81
C LEU A 435 19.90 0.32 -21.93
N ASN A 436 20.94 -0.43 -21.58
CA ASN A 436 21.73 -1.17 -22.56
C ASN A 436 20.89 -2.23 -23.30
N LYS A 437 20.00 -2.96 -22.61
CA LYS A 437 19.07 -3.92 -23.24
C LYS A 437 18.11 -3.25 -24.25
N VAL A 438 17.70 -1.99 -24.05
CA VAL A 438 16.89 -1.27 -25.06
C VAL A 438 17.71 -0.63 -26.18
N GLY A 439 19.02 -0.43 -26.00
CA GLY A 439 19.95 -0.07 -27.09
C GLY A 439 20.97 1.03 -26.79
N TYR A 440 21.11 1.47 -25.53
CA TYR A 440 22.18 2.39 -25.14
C TYR A 440 23.52 1.63 -24.93
N LYS A 441 24.62 2.38 -24.83
CA LYS A 441 25.98 1.83 -24.62
C LYS A 441 26.64 2.48 -23.40
N LEU A 442 26.06 2.25 -22.22
CA LEU A 442 26.59 2.73 -20.94
C LEU A 442 27.55 1.73 -20.31
N THR A 443 28.58 2.21 -19.62
CA THR A 443 29.26 1.44 -18.58
C THR A 443 28.27 1.10 -17.46
N VAL A 444 28.38 -0.08 -16.86
CA VAL A 444 27.54 -0.52 -15.72
C VAL A 444 28.34 -0.43 -14.42
N ASP A 445 28.83 0.77 -14.14
CA ASP A 445 29.58 1.12 -12.93
C ASP A 445 28.67 1.18 -11.68
N GLY A 446 27.41 1.55 -11.85
CA GLY A 446 26.46 1.82 -10.78
C GLY A 446 26.42 3.28 -10.33
N GLU A 447 26.89 4.22 -11.14
CA GLU A 447 26.84 5.65 -10.87
C GLU A 447 25.88 6.38 -11.81
N TYR A 448 25.00 7.22 -11.26
CA TYR A 448 24.09 8.02 -12.07
C TYR A 448 24.84 9.29 -12.52
N GLY A 449 25.85 9.10 -13.36
CA GLY A 449 26.63 10.17 -13.98
C GLY A 449 25.89 10.87 -15.13
N SER A 450 26.59 11.79 -15.78
CA SER A 450 26.12 12.53 -16.97
C SER A 450 25.67 11.60 -18.10
N ALA A 451 26.43 10.55 -18.39
CA ALA A 451 26.09 9.52 -19.38
C ALA A 451 24.78 8.78 -19.04
N THR A 452 24.62 8.33 -17.78
CA THR A 452 23.39 7.68 -17.30
C THR A 452 22.18 8.62 -17.44
N LYS A 453 22.31 9.91 -17.08
CA LYS A 453 21.26 10.91 -17.32
C LYS A 453 20.96 11.09 -18.80
N ALA A 454 21.97 11.26 -19.66
CA ALA A 454 21.78 11.48 -21.10
C ALA A 454 21.03 10.32 -21.78
N ALA A 455 21.31 9.07 -21.38
CA ALA A 455 20.58 7.90 -21.85
C ALA A 455 19.13 7.87 -21.34
N VAL A 456 18.87 8.24 -20.07
CA VAL A 456 17.51 8.35 -19.53
C VAL A 456 16.71 9.45 -20.24
N THR A 457 17.27 10.64 -20.38
CA THR A 457 16.69 11.78 -21.13
C THR A 457 16.37 11.38 -22.57
N SER A 458 17.28 10.67 -23.24
CA SER A 458 17.07 10.18 -24.61
C SER A 458 16.00 9.08 -24.69
N PHE A 459 15.90 8.22 -23.68
CA PHE A 459 14.84 7.21 -23.59
C PHE A 459 13.47 7.87 -23.37
N GLN A 460 13.39 8.89 -22.50
CA GLN A 460 12.17 9.66 -22.25
C GLN A 460 11.68 10.35 -23.53
N LYS A 461 12.58 11.06 -24.24
CA LYS A 461 12.27 11.66 -25.56
C LYS A 461 11.75 10.62 -26.56
N LYS A 462 12.43 9.46 -26.69
CA LYS A 462 12.08 8.40 -27.65
C LYS A 462 10.72 7.74 -27.39
N TYR A 463 10.17 7.86 -26.18
CA TYR A 463 8.94 7.17 -25.78
C TYR A 463 7.86 8.11 -25.24
N ASN A 464 7.93 9.40 -25.60
CA ASN A 464 7.00 10.47 -25.25
C ASN A 464 6.67 10.52 -23.75
N LEU A 465 7.72 10.43 -22.92
CA LEU A 465 7.64 10.66 -21.48
C LEU A 465 8.07 12.09 -21.16
N GLU A 466 7.79 12.54 -19.94
CA GLU A 466 8.42 13.74 -19.36
C GLU A 466 9.95 13.61 -19.37
N VAL A 467 10.64 14.68 -19.78
CA VAL A 467 12.07 14.67 -20.17
C VAL A 467 12.92 15.36 -19.09
N ASP A 468 12.84 14.85 -17.86
CA ASP A 468 13.56 15.38 -16.70
C ASP A 468 14.98 14.78 -16.52
N GLY A 469 15.26 13.65 -17.16
CA GLY A 469 16.48 12.86 -16.95
C GLY A 469 16.49 12.03 -15.66
N VAL A 470 15.33 11.82 -15.04
CA VAL A 470 15.11 11.05 -13.81
C VAL A 470 14.45 9.71 -14.15
N ALA A 471 15.03 8.62 -13.65
CA ALA A 471 14.44 7.30 -13.75
C ALA A 471 13.39 7.07 -12.64
N GLY A 472 12.30 7.85 -12.72
CA GLY A 472 11.11 7.69 -11.89
C GLY A 472 10.17 6.57 -12.38
N LYS A 473 9.06 6.37 -11.67
CA LYS A 473 8.09 5.28 -11.92
C LYS A 473 7.69 5.16 -13.41
N ASN A 474 7.38 6.26 -14.08
CA ASN A 474 6.94 6.25 -15.49
C ASN A 474 8.08 5.79 -16.42
N THR A 475 9.28 6.34 -16.24
CA THR A 475 10.51 5.96 -16.95
C THR A 475 10.83 4.48 -16.77
N ILE A 476 10.82 3.97 -15.53
CA ILE A 476 11.11 2.57 -15.21
C ILE A 476 10.03 1.62 -15.77
N THR A 477 8.74 1.96 -15.64
CA THR A 477 7.63 1.17 -16.20
C THR A 477 7.73 1.07 -17.72
N LYS A 478 7.96 2.19 -18.41
CA LYS A 478 8.12 2.19 -19.87
C LYS A 478 9.38 1.44 -20.31
N LEU A 479 10.49 1.58 -19.57
CA LEU A 479 11.74 0.86 -19.84
C LEU A 479 11.57 -0.66 -19.71
N ASN A 480 10.93 -1.13 -18.62
CA ASN A 480 10.57 -2.53 -18.46
C ASN A 480 9.64 -3.03 -19.58
N ALA A 481 8.64 -2.22 -19.98
CA ALA A 481 7.71 -2.57 -21.05
C ALA A 481 8.39 -2.65 -22.43
N VAL A 482 9.35 -1.76 -22.74
CA VAL A 482 10.15 -1.80 -23.98
C VAL A 482 11.08 -3.01 -24.00
N ILE A 483 11.68 -3.39 -22.85
CA ILE A 483 12.46 -4.64 -22.74
C ILE A 483 11.54 -5.85 -23.00
N ALA A 484 10.37 -5.90 -22.36
CA ALA A 484 9.41 -6.99 -22.56
C ALA A 484 8.89 -7.06 -24.01
N ALA A 485 8.71 -5.92 -24.69
CA ALA A 485 8.36 -5.86 -26.10
C ALA A 485 9.51 -6.37 -26.99
N LYS A 486 10.76 -5.98 -26.72
CA LYS A 486 11.95 -6.55 -27.40
C LYS A 486 12.04 -8.07 -27.22
N SER A 487 11.85 -8.56 -25.99
CA SER A 487 11.84 -10.01 -25.70
C SER A 487 10.69 -10.77 -26.35
N LYS A 488 9.55 -10.11 -26.64
CA LYS A 488 8.46 -10.69 -27.44
C LYS A 488 8.77 -10.70 -28.94
N ASN A 489 9.42 -9.66 -29.47
CA ASN A 489 9.87 -9.64 -30.86
C ASN A 489 11.02 -10.61 -31.17
N THR A 490 11.70 -11.18 -30.15
CA THR A 490 12.61 -12.33 -30.32
C THR A 490 11.92 -13.70 -30.17
N SER A 491 10.58 -13.76 -30.17
CA SER A 491 9.80 -15.02 -30.18
C SER A 491 8.56 -14.91 -31.08
N SER A 492 8.77 -14.53 -32.34
CA SER A 492 7.71 -14.44 -33.35
C SER A 492 7.35 -15.79 -33.99
N THR A 493 6.58 -16.62 -33.28
CA THR A 493 5.70 -17.62 -33.91
C THR A 493 4.41 -17.74 -33.11
N THR A 494 3.29 -17.43 -33.75
CA THR A 494 1.95 -17.53 -33.15
C THR A 494 1.47 -18.98 -33.04
N SER A 495 0.89 -19.35 -31.90
CA SER A 495 -0.01 -20.50 -31.80
C SER A 495 -1.33 -20.10 -31.12
N LYS A 496 -2.40 -20.08 -31.91
CA LYS A 496 -3.78 -20.14 -31.42
C LYS A 496 -3.96 -21.48 -30.69
N ALA A 497 -4.75 -21.52 -29.62
CA ALA A 497 -5.06 -22.80 -28.98
C ALA A 497 -5.75 -23.75 -29.99
N PRO A 498 -5.40 -25.06 -30.02
CA PRO A 498 -5.95 -25.98 -31.01
C PRO A 498 -7.47 -26.10 -30.92
N SER A 499 -8.09 -26.34 -32.06
CA SER A 499 -9.48 -26.77 -32.14
C SER A 499 -9.70 -28.10 -31.40
N LYS A 500 -10.87 -28.24 -30.78
CA LYS A 500 -11.39 -29.53 -30.29
C LYS A 500 -12.40 -30.17 -31.25
N VAL A 501 -12.78 -29.48 -32.32
CA VAL A 501 -13.65 -30.03 -33.37
C VAL A 501 -12.84 -31.05 -34.16
N ARG A 502 -13.33 -32.29 -34.26
CA ARG A 502 -12.75 -33.34 -35.11
C ARG A 502 -12.70 -32.88 -36.57
N LYS A 503 -11.52 -33.00 -37.18
CA LYS A 503 -11.28 -32.78 -38.62
C LYS A 503 -11.33 -34.09 -39.41
N PHE A 504 -10.76 -35.17 -38.87
CA PHE A 504 -10.80 -36.52 -39.44
C PHE A 504 -10.52 -37.59 -38.36
N VAL A 505 -10.69 -38.87 -38.70
CA VAL A 505 -10.26 -40.00 -37.87
C VAL A 505 -8.91 -40.50 -38.36
N GLY A 506 -7.94 -40.62 -37.46
CA GLY A 506 -6.60 -41.14 -37.75
C GLY A 506 -6.39 -42.53 -37.18
N LYS A 507 -5.70 -43.39 -37.92
CA LYS A 507 -5.33 -44.75 -37.51
C LYS A 507 -3.89 -44.76 -37.03
N VAL A 508 -3.67 -45.11 -35.76
CA VAL A 508 -2.34 -45.19 -35.15
C VAL A 508 -1.54 -46.29 -35.86
N ASN A 509 -0.32 -45.97 -36.31
CA ASN A 509 0.53 -46.90 -37.08
C ASN A 509 1.60 -47.60 -36.23
N LYS A 510 1.76 -47.17 -34.97
CA LYS A 510 2.86 -47.54 -34.06
C LYS A 510 2.35 -48.13 -32.73
N ASN A 511 3.03 -49.17 -32.23
CA ASN A 511 2.80 -49.71 -30.88
C ASN A 511 3.37 -48.78 -29.79
N ASN A 512 2.63 -48.64 -28.68
CA ASN A 512 2.91 -47.70 -27.58
C ASN A 512 3.19 -46.27 -28.08
N ALA A 513 2.26 -45.71 -28.86
CA ALA A 513 2.38 -44.42 -29.51
C ALA A 513 2.31 -43.27 -28.49
N PRO A 514 3.38 -42.45 -28.32
CA PRO A 514 3.49 -41.54 -27.19
C PRO A 514 2.66 -40.26 -27.34
N VAL A 515 1.61 -40.12 -26.53
CA VAL A 515 0.78 -38.90 -26.45
C VAL A 515 1.31 -37.96 -25.36
N ARG A 516 1.45 -36.67 -25.69
CA ARG A 516 2.17 -35.66 -24.89
C ARG A 516 1.32 -34.43 -24.56
N LYS A 517 1.74 -33.69 -23.54
CA LYS A 517 1.07 -32.46 -23.05
C LYS A 517 1.18 -31.27 -24.01
N ASN A 518 2.15 -31.27 -24.93
CA ASN A 518 2.43 -30.23 -25.91
C ASN A 518 3.18 -30.83 -27.13
N PRO A 519 3.18 -30.16 -28.30
CA PRO A 519 3.75 -30.70 -29.54
C PRO A 519 5.30 -30.69 -29.51
N GLY A 520 5.90 -31.87 -29.41
CA GLY A 520 7.36 -32.06 -29.44
C GLY A 520 7.86 -33.09 -28.43
N LYS A 521 8.92 -33.83 -28.79
CA LYS A 521 9.50 -34.90 -27.95
C LYS A 521 9.97 -34.43 -26.55
N LYS A 522 10.32 -33.14 -26.40
CA LYS A 522 10.76 -32.52 -25.14
C LYS A 522 9.67 -32.37 -24.06
N TYR A 523 8.39 -32.47 -24.43
CA TYR A 523 7.29 -32.32 -23.49
C TYR A 523 6.88 -33.66 -22.90
N ALA A 524 6.55 -33.70 -21.61
CA ALA A 524 6.13 -34.92 -20.93
C ALA A 524 4.92 -35.60 -21.59
N GLN A 525 4.85 -36.92 -21.49
CA GLN A 525 3.66 -37.69 -21.85
C GLN A 525 2.45 -37.30 -20.99
N LEU A 526 1.24 -37.63 -21.46
CA LEU A 526 0.07 -37.64 -20.58
C LEU A 526 0.25 -38.71 -19.51
N THR A 527 -0.14 -38.40 -18.27
CA THR A 527 0.00 -39.30 -17.12
C THR A 527 -1.12 -40.34 -17.01
N SER A 528 -2.17 -40.23 -17.83
CA SER A 528 -3.20 -41.25 -18.02
C SER A 528 -3.85 -41.08 -19.38
N TYR A 529 -3.85 -42.15 -20.18
CA TYR A 529 -4.57 -42.35 -21.44
C TYR A 529 -4.52 -43.85 -21.78
N PRO A 530 -5.51 -44.41 -22.51
CA PRO A 530 -5.40 -45.77 -23.05
C PRO A 530 -4.17 -45.89 -23.95
N THR A 531 -3.37 -46.94 -23.77
CA THR A 531 -2.16 -47.19 -24.56
C THR A 531 -2.52 -47.33 -26.04
N LEU A 532 -2.13 -46.34 -26.85
CA LEU A 532 -2.35 -46.37 -28.29
C LEU A 532 -1.37 -47.34 -28.97
N ASN A 533 -1.91 -48.33 -29.67
CA ASN A 533 -1.17 -49.33 -30.44
C ASN A 533 -1.57 -49.31 -31.92
N LYS A 534 -0.79 -50.01 -32.75
CA LYS A 534 -1.02 -50.08 -34.19
C LYS A 534 -2.44 -50.61 -34.47
N GLY A 535 -3.22 -49.83 -35.22
CA GLY A 535 -4.61 -50.12 -35.57
C GLY A 535 -5.65 -49.38 -34.73
N ASN A 536 -5.31 -48.78 -33.59
CA ASN A 536 -6.28 -47.98 -32.82
C ASN A 536 -6.65 -46.68 -33.54
N LEU A 537 -7.90 -46.23 -33.37
CA LEU A 537 -8.42 -45.01 -33.98
C LEU A 537 -8.44 -43.85 -32.99
N VAL A 538 -8.14 -42.65 -33.46
CA VAL A 538 -8.19 -41.40 -32.70
C VAL A 538 -8.80 -40.27 -33.53
N ASP A 539 -9.57 -39.39 -32.89
CA ASP A 539 -10.11 -38.21 -33.55
C ASP A 539 -9.01 -37.15 -33.66
N VAL A 540 -8.62 -36.76 -34.88
CA VAL A 540 -7.66 -35.66 -35.09
C VAL A 540 -8.45 -34.34 -35.13
N CYS A 541 -8.20 -33.48 -34.15
CA CYS A 541 -8.89 -32.19 -34.00
C CYS A 541 -8.09 -31.02 -34.56
N ASP A 542 -6.76 -31.07 -34.52
CA ASP A 542 -5.90 -30.05 -35.13
C ASP A 542 -4.51 -30.55 -35.53
N THR A 543 -3.78 -29.76 -36.33
CA THR A 543 -2.38 -30.02 -36.72
C THR A 543 -1.55 -28.81 -36.35
N ILE A 544 -0.53 -28.99 -35.50
CA ILE A 544 0.33 -27.93 -34.99
C ILE A 544 1.80 -28.32 -35.16
N LYS A 545 2.61 -27.40 -35.70
CA LYS A 545 4.06 -27.57 -35.78
C LYS A 545 4.70 -27.43 -34.39
N SER A 546 5.59 -28.34 -34.04
CA SER A 546 6.48 -28.17 -32.89
C SER A 546 7.48 -27.04 -33.14
N ALA A 547 8.16 -26.59 -32.08
CA ALA A 547 9.30 -25.66 -32.19
C ALA A 547 10.50 -26.20 -32.99
N SER A 548 10.39 -27.40 -33.59
CA SER A 548 11.35 -28.00 -34.51
C SER A 548 10.75 -28.22 -35.91
N GLY A 549 9.71 -27.47 -36.29
CA GLY A 549 9.07 -27.49 -37.62
C GLY A 549 8.22 -28.74 -37.95
N ASN A 550 8.36 -29.80 -37.18
CA ASN A 550 7.70 -31.10 -37.34
C ASN A 550 6.22 -31.00 -36.99
N ASP A 551 5.35 -31.67 -37.74
CA ASP A 551 3.91 -31.68 -37.47
C ASP A 551 3.50 -32.64 -36.34
N TRP A 552 2.56 -32.19 -35.51
CA TRP A 552 1.94 -32.96 -34.44
C TRP A 552 0.43 -32.81 -34.53
N TYR A 553 -0.30 -33.91 -34.44
CA TYR A 553 -1.75 -33.88 -34.33
C TYR A 553 -2.16 -33.64 -32.89
N TYR A 554 -3.07 -32.69 -32.67
CA TYR A 554 -3.85 -32.60 -31.45
C TYR A 554 -5.04 -33.54 -31.59
N ILE A 555 -5.06 -34.59 -30.79
CA ILE A 555 -6.02 -35.69 -30.88
C ILE A 555 -6.94 -35.75 -29.67
N CYS A 556 -8.13 -36.31 -29.88
CA CYS A 556 -9.06 -36.76 -28.86
C CYS A 556 -9.15 -38.29 -28.85
N ILE A 557 -9.07 -38.88 -27.66
CA ILE A 557 -9.09 -40.32 -27.40
C ILE A 557 -10.35 -40.64 -26.59
N GLY A 558 -11.18 -41.56 -27.09
CA GLY A 558 -12.44 -41.97 -26.44
C GLY A 558 -13.42 -40.82 -26.19
N GLY A 559 -13.37 -39.77 -27.03
CA GLY A 559 -14.19 -38.55 -26.89
C GLY A 559 -13.86 -37.65 -25.68
N LYS A 560 -12.87 -38.01 -24.85
CA LYS A 560 -12.67 -37.40 -23.52
C LYS A 560 -11.25 -36.91 -23.26
N ILE A 561 -10.21 -37.64 -23.69
CA ILE A 561 -8.81 -37.35 -23.35
C ILE A 561 -8.14 -36.66 -24.54
N TYR A 562 -7.58 -35.47 -24.31
CA TYR A 562 -6.94 -34.66 -25.35
C TYR A 562 -5.42 -34.58 -25.17
N GLY A 563 -4.66 -34.69 -26.25
CA GLY A 563 -3.20 -34.58 -26.22
C GLY A 563 -2.56 -34.49 -27.60
N TYR A 564 -1.23 -34.42 -27.63
CA TYR A 564 -0.45 -34.26 -28.86
C TYR A 564 0.30 -35.53 -29.21
N ILE A 565 0.12 -36.03 -30.43
CA ILE A 565 0.87 -37.16 -31.00
C ILE A 565 1.66 -36.67 -32.22
N PHE A 566 2.84 -37.25 -32.46
CA PHE A 566 3.62 -36.92 -33.67
C PHE A 566 2.87 -37.40 -34.91
N SER A 567 2.80 -36.59 -35.97
CA SER A 567 1.97 -36.90 -37.15
C SER A 567 2.35 -38.24 -37.80
N GLY A 568 3.64 -38.53 -37.92
CA GLY A 568 4.15 -39.80 -38.46
C GLY A 568 3.85 -41.06 -37.64
N HIS A 569 3.12 -40.96 -36.52
CA HIS A 569 2.59 -42.11 -35.77
C HIS A 569 1.11 -42.41 -36.06
N VAL A 570 0.43 -41.59 -36.88
CA VAL A 570 -1.00 -41.69 -37.17
C VAL A 570 -1.24 -41.45 -38.66
N ASP A 571 -1.67 -42.49 -39.35
CA ASP A 571 -2.06 -42.40 -40.76
C ASP A 571 -3.47 -41.79 -40.83
N LYS A 572 -3.71 -40.91 -41.80
CA LYS A 572 -5.06 -40.40 -42.07
C LYS A 572 -5.88 -41.51 -42.73
N GLN A 573 -7.10 -41.74 -42.25
CA GLN A 573 -8.12 -42.51 -42.96
C GLN A 573 -8.93 -41.62 -43.91
#